data_AF-K1SC73-F1
#
_entry.id   AF-K1SC73-F1
#
_cell.length_a   1.000
_cell.length_b   1.000
_cell.length_c   1.000
_cell.angle_alpha   90.00
_cell.angle_beta   90.00
_cell.angle_gamma   90.00
#
_symmetry.space_group_name_H-M   'P 1'
#
loop_
_entity.id
_entity.type
_entity.pdbx_description
1 polymer ?
#
loop_
_entity_poly.entity_id
_entity_poly.type
_entity_poly.pdbx_seq_one_letter_code
_entity_poly.pdbx_strand_id
1 'polypeptide(L)'
;ANIKDKALYFVGNKLLKYVYKNPQKNMLKLVKLGKAVAGKMYPESTFTKPIEIISDETNVWHKYLFNGLNDIDPDFFRSAVLTFAIDLGLNGTKTLRKKREEEHCNIPWVILMDPTSACNLRCKGCWAAEYGHNSNLTLDEMRKVVRESKALGTSFLYVYGRRTSYS
;
A
#
# COMPACT_ATOMS: atom_id res chain seq x y z
N ALA A 1 -16.28 -0.88 9.57
CA ALA A 1 -15.06 -0.89 10.41
C ALA A 1 -15.43 -1.42 11.79
N ASN A 2 -14.74 -2.47 12.22
CA ASN A 2 -14.91 -3.05 13.56
C ASN A 2 -14.48 -1.99 14.61
N ILE A 3 -14.96 -2.09 15.85
CA ILE A 3 -14.56 -1.22 16.98
C ILE A 3 -13.03 -1.18 17.11
N LYS A 4 -12.36 -2.32 16.87
CA LYS A 4 -10.89 -2.42 16.85
C LYS A 4 -10.25 -1.53 15.78
N ASP A 5 -10.79 -1.53 14.57
CA ASP A 5 -10.27 -0.67 13.49
C ASP A 5 -10.45 0.80 13.85
N LYS A 6 -11.63 1.19 14.34
CA LYS A 6 -11.88 2.59 14.77
C LYS A 6 -10.89 3.05 15.84
N ALA A 7 -10.56 2.17 16.79
CA ALA A 7 -9.54 2.45 17.80
C ALA A 7 -8.13 2.58 17.18
N LEU A 8 -7.75 1.68 16.27
CA LEU A 8 -6.47 1.76 15.55
C LEU A 8 -6.35 3.06 14.72
N TYR A 9 -7.40 3.44 13.99
CA TYR A 9 -7.44 4.69 13.24
C TYR A 9 -7.36 5.91 14.16
N PHE A 10 -8.03 5.88 15.32
CA PHE A 10 -7.96 6.97 16.30
C PHE A 10 -6.55 7.14 16.87
N VAL A 11 -5.95 6.05 17.33
CA VAL A 11 -4.58 6.04 17.87
C VAL A 11 -3.58 6.44 16.79
N GLY A 12 -3.66 5.85 15.60
CA GLY A 12 -2.80 6.15 14.47
C GLY A 12 -2.89 7.62 14.05
N ASN A 13 -4.08 8.21 14.00
CA ASN A 13 -4.26 9.63 13.73
C ASN A 13 -3.59 10.52 14.77
N LYS A 14 -3.68 10.17 16.07
CA LYS A 14 -3.00 10.91 17.14
C LYS A 14 -1.48 10.81 17.02
N LEU A 15 -0.96 9.63 16.73
CA LEU A 15 0.47 9.41 16.52
C LEU A 15 1.01 10.17 15.31
N LEU A 16 0.30 10.14 14.18
CA LEU A 16 0.70 10.90 12.99
C LEU A 16 0.65 12.41 13.26
N LYS A 17 -0.40 12.92 13.91
CA LYS A 17 -0.45 14.34 14.33
C LYS A 17 0.70 14.71 15.27
N TYR A 18 1.14 13.79 16.13
CA TYR A 18 2.34 13.98 16.94
C TYR A 18 3.59 14.04 16.08
N VAL A 19 3.76 13.13 15.12
CA VAL A 19 4.87 13.13 14.15
C VAL A 19 4.96 14.47 13.42
N TYR A 20 3.86 14.96 12.83
CA TYR A 20 3.82 16.22 12.07
C TYR A 20 4.34 17.46 12.84
N LYS A 21 4.32 17.47 14.18
CA LYS A 21 4.84 18.60 14.97
C LYS A 21 6.36 18.76 14.86
N ASN A 22 7.08 17.64 14.76
CA ASN A 22 8.54 17.61 14.60
C ASN A 22 8.91 16.24 14.00
N PRO A 23 8.80 16.08 12.67
CA PRO A 23 8.78 14.76 12.04
C PRO A 23 9.98 13.89 12.38
N GLN A 24 11.20 14.41 12.22
CA GLN A 24 12.43 13.65 12.47
C GLN A 24 12.54 13.24 13.95
N LYS A 25 12.45 14.21 14.87
CA LYS A 25 12.59 13.95 16.31
C LYS A 25 11.51 13.02 16.84
N ASN A 26 10.26 13.22 16.40
CA ASN A 26 9.12 12.45 16.89
C ASN A 26 9.08 11.05 16.31
N MET A 27 9.43 10.85 15.03
CA MET A 27 9.58 9.51 14.47
C MET A 27 10.69 8.72 15.17
N LEU A 28 11.86 9.32 15.39
CA LEU A 28 12.95 8.67 16.13
C LEU A 28 12.54 8.27 17.55
N LYS A 29 11.79 9.15 18.25
CA LYS A 29 11.27 8.85 19.59
C LYS A 29 10.30 7.68 19.58
N LEU A 30 9.41 7.62 18.59
CA LEU A 30 8.46 6.51 18.43
C LEU A 30 9.17 5.18 18.14
N VAL A 31 10.17 5.18 17.24
CA VAL A 31 10.94 3.95 16.94
C VAL A 31 11.73 3.48 18.16
N LYS A 32 12.38 4.39 18.90
CA LYS A 32 13.11 4.05 20.14
C LYS A 32 12.19 3.52 21.24
N LEU A 33 11.02 4.13 21.41
CA LEU A 33 10.00 3.63 22.34
C LEU A 33 9.50 2.25 21.91
N GLY A 34 9.24 2.05 20.62
CA GLY A 34 8.88 0.75 20.06
C GLY A 34 9.94 -0.31 20.32
N LYS A 35 11.22 0.01 20.12
CA LYS A 35 12.36 -0.87 20.46
C LYS A 35 12.36 -1.24 21.95
N ALA A 36 12.15 -0.26 22.84
CA ALA A 36 12.14 -0.50 24.28
C ALA A 36 10.96 -1.40 24.72
N VAL A 37 9.77 -1.18 24.16
CA VAL A 37 8.58 -2.00 24.44
C VAL A 37 8.72 -3.41 23.88
N ALA A 38 9.31 -3.55 22.69
CA ALA A 38 9.52 -4.84 22.06
C ALA A 38 10.60 -5.69 22.75
N GLY A 39 11.56 -5.08 23.45
CA GLY A 39 12.63 -5.79 24.14
C GLY A 39 13.41 -6.71 23.19
N LYS A 40 13.50 -8.01 23.53
CA LYS A 40 14.16 -9.05 22.73
C LYS A 40 13.23 -9.79 21.76
N MET A 41 11.99 -9.32 21.59
CA MET A 41 10.97 -10.01 20.77
C MET A 41 11.30 -9.97 19.27
N TYR A 42 12.04 -8.95 18.82
CA TYR A 42 12.47 -8.80 17.43
C TYR A 42 13.98 -8.62 17.33
N PRO A 43 14.61 -9.01 16.21
CA PRO A 43 16.01 -8.72 15.93
C PRO A 43 16.30 -7.22 16.00
N GLU A 44 17.50 -6.84 16.45
CA GLU A 44 17.88 -5.42 16.52
C GLU A 44 17.77 -4.71 15.16
N SER A 45 18.08 -5.43 14.08
CA SER A 45 18.01 -4.94 12.70
C SER A 45 16.62 -4.45 12.28
N THR A 46 15.56 -4.91 12.94
CA THR A 46 14.18 -4.44 12.73
C THR A 46 14.02 -2.96 13.08
N PHE A 47 14.79 -2.46 14.06
CA PHE A 47 14.73 -1.06 14.50
C PHE A 47 15.87 -0.21 13.94
N THR A 48 17.00 -0.81 13.53
CA THR A 48 18.14 -0.07 13.00
C THR A 48 17.83 0.60 11.66
N LYS A 49 17.24 -0.13 10.71
CA LYS A 49 16.96 0.42 9.37
C LYS A 49 16.03 1.64 9.37
N PRO A 50 14.90 1.65 10.12
CA PRO A 50 14.08 2.85 10.23
C PRO A 50 14.83 4.02 10.86
N ILE A 51 15.67 3.78 11.87
CA ILE A 51 16.48 4.83 12.51
C ILE A 51 17.46 5.43 11.50
N GLU A 52 18.15 4.60 10.72
CA GLU A 52 19.06 5.03 9.65
C GLU A 52 18.32 5.88 8.62
N ILE A 53 17.19 5.40 8.09
CA ILE A 53 16.38 6.14 7.11
C ILE A 53 15.93 7.49 7.67
N ILE A 54 15.51 7.57 8.94
CA ILE A 54 15.05 8.83 9.53
C ILE A 54 16.23 9.77 9.84
N SER A 55 17.42 9.25 10.13
CA SER A 55 18.55 10.06 10.59
C SER A 55 19.49 10.52 9.47
N ASP A 56 19.58 9.76 8.38
CA ASP A 56 20.52 10.02 7.28
C ASP A 56 19.85 10.79 6.13
N GLU A 57 20.09 12.10 6.07
CA GLU A 57 19.57 12.99 5.03
C GLU A 57 20.10 12.66 3.62
N THR A 58 21.22 11.94 3.52
CA THR A 58 21.80 11.54 2.23
C THR A 58 21.08 10.32 1.64
N ASN A 59 20.37 9.56 2.48
CA ASN A 59 19.63 8.39 2.07
C ASN A 59 18.43 8.77 1.18
N VAL A 60 18.27 8.08 0.06
CA VAL A 60 17.15 8.30 -0.88
C VAL A 60 15.78 8.10 -0.19
N TRP A 61 15.69 7.13 0.72
CA TRP A 61 14.46 6.86 1.48
C TRP A 61 14.13 7.96 2.48
N HIS A 62 15.13 8.64 3.03
CA HIS A 62 14.94 9.82 3.86
C HIS A 62 14.26 10.91 3.04
N LYS A 63 14.82 11.22 1.87
CA LYS A 63 14.27 12.24 0.97
C LYS A 63 12.82 11.93 0.59
N TYR A 64 12.50 10.69 0.21
CA TYR A 64 11.12 10.32 -0.10
C TYR A 64 10.17 10.44 1.10
N LEU A 65 10.60 10.05 2.29
CA LEU A 65 9.79 10.16 3.50
C LEU A 65 9.49 11.63 3.84
N PHE A 66 10.50 12.49 3.85
CA PHE A 66 10.34 13.90 4.23
C PHE A 66 9.68 14.73 3.13
N ASN A 67 9.95 14.46 1.86
CA ASN A 67 9.20 15.07 0.75
C ASN A 67 7.74 14.65 0.81
N GLY A 68 7.44 13.37 1.06
CA GLY A 68 6.06 12.91 1.23
C GLY A 68 5.34 13.58 2.41
N LEU A 69 6.06 13.89 3.49
CA LEU A 69 5.50 14.61 4.65
C LEU A 69 5.30 16.11 4.39
N ASN A 70 6.14 16.73 3.55
CA ASN A 70 6.15 18.18 3.32
C ASN A 70 5.32 18.61 2.10
N ASP A 71 5.33 17.81 1.04
CA ASP A 71 4.79 18.18 -0.28
C ASP A 71 3.37 17.66 -0.51
N ILE A 72 2.94 16.66 0.28
CA ILE A 72 1.61 16.05 0.17
C ILE A 72 0.69 16.70 1.23
N ASP A 73 -0.56 16.95 0.85
CA ASP A 73 -1.59 17.39 1.79
C ASP A 73 -1.61 16.50 3.06
N PRO A 74 -1.47 17.08 4.27
CA PRO A 74 -1.34 16.29 5.49
C PRO A 74 -2.55 15.42 5.82
N ASP A 75 -3.77 15.83 5.46
CA ASP A 75 -4.97 15.03 5.71
C ASP A 75 -5.03 13.82 4.77
N PHE A 76 -4.68 14.03 3.50
CA PHE A 76 -4.55 12.95 2.53
C PHE A 76 -3.43 11.99 2.91
N PHE A 77 -2.21 12.47 3.21
CA PHE A 77 -1.07 11.62 3.56
C PHE A 77 -1.37 10.76 4.80
N ARG A 78 -1.98 11.36 5.84
CA ARG A 78 -2.41 10.60 7.03
C ARG A 78 -3.39 9.49 6.67
N SER A 79 -4.40 9.82 5.87
CA SER A 79 -5.43 8.85 5.46
C SER A 79 -4.81 7.71 4.64
N ALA A 80 -3.88 8.04 3.73
CA ALA A 80 -3.15 7.06 2.92
C ALA A 80 -2.31 6.13 3.80
N VAL A 81 -1.50 6.66 4.72
CA VAL A 81 -0.65 5.87 5.63
C VAL A 81 -1.48 4.96 6.52
N LEU A 82 -2.58 5.47 7.11
CA LEU A 82 -3.44 4.67 7.98
C LEU A 82 -4.18 3.58 7.22
N THR A 83 -4.68 3.88 6.03
CA THR A 83 -5.30 2.89 5.14
C THR A 83 -4.29 1.81 4.76
N PHE A 84 -3.08 2.20 4.37
CA PHE A 84 -2.02 1.25 4.03
C PHE A 84 -1.63 0.37 5.22
N ALA A 85 -1.46 0.95 6.41
CA ALA A 85 -1.05 0.20 7.60
C ALA A 85 -2.15 -0.72 8.14
N ILE A 86 -3.38 -0.20 8.30
CA ILE A 86 -4.47 -0.90 8.97
C ILE A 86 -5.22 -1.80 8.00
N ASP A 87 -5.71 -1.25 6.88
CA ASP A 87 -6.54 -2.01 5.95
C ASP A 87 -5.69 -2.96 5.12
N LEU A 88 -4.63 -2.48 4.45
CA LEU A 88 -3.81 -3.33 3.59
C LEU A 88 -2.81 -4.20 4.38
N GLY A 89 -2.11 -3.58 5.33
CA GLY A 89 -1.02 -4.20 6.09
C GLY A 89 -1.51 -5.22 7.11
N LEU A 90 -2.36 -4.80 8.05
CA LEU A 90 -2.84 -5.67 9.13
C LEU A 90 -4.02 -6.54 8.69
N ASN A 91 -5.12 -5.92 8.27
CA ASN A 91 -6.38 -6.63 7.99
C ASN A 91 -6.31 -7.45 6.70
N GLY A 92 -5.77 -6.86 5.62
CA GLY A 92 -5.58 -7.50 4.32
C GLY A 92 -4.65 -8.70 4.42
N THR A 93 -3.42 -8.50 4.94
CA THR A 93 -2.45 -9.60 5.08
C THR A 93 -2.96 -10.73 5.98
N LYS A 94 -3.67 -10.42 7.08
CA LYS A 94 -4.25 -11.46 7.94
C LYS A 94 -5.28 -12.31 7.20
N THR A 95 -6.22 -11.67 6.51
CA THR A 95 -7.25 -12.35 5.71
C THR A 95 -6.61 -13.18 4.60
N LEU A 96 -5.66 -12.59 3.89
CA LEU A 96 -4.96 -13.22 2.78
C LEU A 96 -4.13 -14.44 3.22
N ARG A 97 -3.44 -14.38 4.37
CA ARG A 97 -2.73 -15.54 4.91
C ARG A 97 -3.69 -16.68 5.28
N LYS A 98 -4.79 -16.37 5.97
CA LYS A 98 -5.83 -17.36 6.30
C LYS A 98 -6.39 -18.01 5.03
N LYS A 99 -6.67 -17.21 4.01
CA LYS A 99 -7.20 -17.69 2.74
C LYS A 99 -6.21 -18.54 1.94
N ARG A 100 -4.92 -18.22 1.97
CA ARG A 100 -3.88 -19.08 1.36
C ARG A 100 -3.80 -20.45 2.02
N GLU A 101 -3.99 -20.51 3.33
CA GLU A 101 -4.02 -21.77 4.09
C GLU A 101 -5.30 -22.58 3.77
N GLU A 102 -6.47 -21.93 3.69
CA GLU A 102 -7.76 -22.57 3.37
C GLU A 102 -7.83 -23.08 1.92
N GLU A 103 -7.42 -22.25 0.95
CA GLU A 103 -7.57 -22.56 -0.49
C GLU A 103 -6.36 -23.31 -1.06
N HIS A 104 -5.33 -23.57 -0.24
CA HIS A 104 -4.08 -24.24 -0.62
C HIS A 104 -3.41 -23.67 -1.89
N CYS A 105 -3.55 -22.37 -2.14
CA CYS A 105 -3.00 -21.70 -3.31
C CYS A 105 -2.37 -20.34 -2.97
N ASN A 106 -1.52 -19.85 -3.87
CA ASN A 106 -0.90 -18.54 -3.69
C ASN A 106 -1.87 -17.43 -4.11
N ILE A 107 -2.48 -16.79 -3.12
CA ILE A 107 -3.37 -15.63 -3.34
C ILE A 107 -2.53 -14.35 -3.35
N PRO A 108 -2.52 -13.56 -4.44
CA PRO A 108 -1.69 -12.37 -4.53
C PRO A 108 -2.21 -11.23 -3.64
N TRP A 109 -1.29 -10.44 -3.08
CA TRP A 109 -1.64 -9.25 -2.27
C TRP A 109 -1.96 -8.03 -3.14
N VAL A 110 -1.43 -7.99 -4.36
CA VAL A 110 -1.73 -7.00 -5.41
C VAL A 110 -2.22 -7.72 -6.66
N ILE A 111 -3.25 -7.18 -7.30
CA ILE A 111 -3.66 -7.58 -8.66
C ILE A 111 -3.40 -6.42 -9.61
N LEU A 112 -2.74 -6.72 -10.73
CA LEU A 112 -2.65 -5.87 -11.91
C LEU A 112 -3.79 -6.25 -12.84
N MET A 113 -4.63 -5.29 -13.21
CA MET A 113 -5.78 -5.49 -14.09
C MET A 113 -5.68 -4.57 -15.31
N ASP A 114 -5.66 -5.17 -16.49
CA ASP A 114 -5.76 -4.49 -17.77
C ASP A 114 -7.21 -4.66 -18.26
N PRO A 115 -8.09 -3.65 -18.11
CA PRO A 115 -9.50 -3.76 -18.45
C PRO A 115 -9.73 -3.82 -19.98
N THR A 116 -8.72 -3.44 -20.76
CA THR A 116 -8.76 -3.47 -22.22
C THR A 116 -7.38 -3.74 -22.80
N SER A 117 -7.34 -4.56 -23.87
CA SER A 117 -6.16 -4.71 -24.72
C SER A 117 -6.19 -3.80 -25.95
N ALA A 118 -7.24 -3.01 -26.15
CA ALA A 118 -7.33 -2.04 -27.25
C ALA A 118 -6.30 -0.92 -27.06
N CYS A 119 -5.49 -0.67 -28.09
CA CYS A 119 -4.52 0.42 -28.09
C CYS A 119 -4.35 0.95 -29.52
N ASN A 120 -4.38 2.25 -29.70
CA ASN A 120 -4.19 2.88 -31.02
C ASN A 120 -2.70 3.10 -31.38
N LEU A 121 -1.77 2.74 -30.48
CA LEU A 121 -0.33 2.90 -30.66
C LEU A 121 0.36 1.58 -31.02
N ARG A 122 1.55 1.68 -31.62
CA ARG A 122 2.40 0.54 -32.04
C ARG A 122 3.81 0.64 -31.46
N CYS A 123 3.89 0.70 -30.13
CA CYS A 123 5.17 0.84 -29.43
C CYS A 123 6.05 -0.40 -29.64
N LYS A 124 7.33 -0.20 -29.98
CA LYS A 124 8.30 -1.30 -30.05
C LYS A 124 8.47 -1.93 -28.66
N GLY A 125 8.41 -3.27 -28.57
CA GLY A 125 8.53 -4.01 -27.31
C GLY A 125 7.25 -4.04 -26.46
N CYS A 126 6.10 -3.64 -27.00
CA CYS A 126 4.83 -3.69 -26.29
C CYS A 126 4.28 -5.12 -26.25
N TRP A 127 4.51 -5.86 -25.17
CA TRP A 127 3.89 -7.18 -24.90
C TRP A 127 2.37 -7.17 -25.09
N ALA A 128 1.79 -6.05 -24.70
CA ALA A 128 0.40 -5.73 -24.80
C ALA A 128 -0.16 -5.84 -26.26
N ALA A 129 0.64 -5.53 -27.29
CA ALA A 129 0.23 -5.56 -28.70
C ALA A 129 0.10 -6.99 -29.26
N GLU A 130 0.65 -8.00 -28.59
CA GLU A 130 0.62 -9.40 -29.03
C GLU A 130 -0.76 -10.05 -28.79
N TYR A 131 -1.61 -9.45 -27.94
CA TYR A 131 -2.91 -9.96 -27.53
C TYR A 131 -4.07 -9.69 -28.49
N GLY A 132 -3.82 -9.15 -29.68
CA GLY A 132 -4.82 -9.05 -30.75
C GLY A 132 -6.03 -8.14 -30.47
N HIS A 133 -5.96 -7.23 -29.49
CA HIS A 133 -6.97 -6.18 -29.19
C HIS A 133 -8.41 -6.63 -28.89
N ASN A 134 -8.65 -7.93 -28.65
CA ASN A 134 -10.00 -8.47 -28.51
C ASN A 134 -10.46 -8.69 -27.05
N SER A 135 -9.64 -8.31 -26.07
CA SER A 135 -9.92 -8.55 -24.65
C SER A 135 -10.39 -7.26 -23.99
N ASN A 136 -11.68 -7.17 -23.70
CA ASN A 136 -12.28 -6.04 -22.99
C ASN A 136 -13.15 -6.57 -21.86
N LEU A 137 -12.93 -6.06 -20.65
CA LEU A 137 -13.79 -6.33 -19.50
C LEU A 137 -14.91 -5.29 -19.45
N THR A 138 -16.12 -5.75 -19.20
CA THR A 138 -17.24 -4.90 -18.83
C THR A 138 -17.03 -4.31 -17.43
N LEU A 139 -17.72 -3.21 -17.12
CA LEU A 139 -17.71 -2.63 -15.78
C LEU A 139 -18.18 -3.62 -14.70
N ASP A 140 -19.11 -4.51 -15.04
CA ASP A 140 -19.62 -5.50 -14.08
C ASP A 140 -18.64 -6.64 -13.83
N GLU A 141 -17.90 -7.08 -14.85
CA GLU A 141 -16.78 -8.03 -14.66
C GLU A 141 -15.68 -7.41 -13.80
N MET A 142 -15.29 -6.17 -14.06
CA MET A 142 -14.31 -5.46 -13.22
C MET A 142 -14.79 -5.36 -11.77
N ARG A 143 -16.05 -4.96 -11.54
CA ARG A 143 -16.64 -4.90 -10.19
C ARG A 143 -16.67 -6.26 -9.53
N LYS A 144 -16.98 -7.33 -10.28
CA LYS A 144 -16.97 -8.71 -9.76
C LYS A 144 -15.57 -9.09 -9.29
N VAL A 145 -14.54 -8.88 -10.13
CA VAL A 145 -13.14 -9.17 -9.75
C VAL A 145 -12.72 -8.35 -8.53
N VAL A 146 -13.10 -7.08 -8.44
CA VAL A 146 -12.81 -6.23 -7.26
C VAL A 146 -13.45 -6.81 -5.99
N ARG A 147 -14.71 -7.25 -6.05
CA ARG A 147 -15.43 -7.83 -4.90
C ARG A 147 -14.81 -9.15 -4.47
N GLU A 148 -14.47 -10.02 -5.42
CA GLU A 148 -13.81 -11.31 -5.17
C GLU A 148 -12.42 -11.11 -4.56
N SER A 149 -11.62 -10.20 -5.13
CA SER A 149 -10.29 -9.83 -4.62
C SER A 149 -10.36 -9.35 -3.17
N LYS A 150 -11.31 -8.47 -2.87
CA LYS A 150 -11.53 -7.96 -1.52
C LYS A 150 -11.92 -9.07 -0.53
N ALA A 151 -12.74 -10.03 -0.95
CA ALA A 151 -13.13 -11.17 -0.12
C ALA A 151 -11.94 -12.10 0.21
N LEU A 152 -10.96 -12.19 -0.70
CA LEU A 152 -9.72 -12.93 -0.49
C LEU A 152 -8.66 -12.17 0.33
N GLY A 153 -8.92 -10.90 0.67
CA GLY A 153 -7.96 -10.03 1.38
C GLY A 153 -6.96 -9.33 0.46
N THR A 154 -7.07 -9.51 -0.85
CA THR A 154 -6.31 -8.75 -1.85
C THR A 154 -6.81 -7.32 -1.86
N SER A 155 -5.93 -6.39 -1.47
CA SER A 155 -6.34 -5.03 -1.10
C SER A 155 -5.83 -3.95 -2.06
N PHE A 156 -4.99 -4.31 -3.03
CA PHE A 156 -4.44 -3.37 -4.01
C PHE A 156 -4.73 -3.84 -5.44
N LEU A 157 -5.37 -2.96 -6.21
CA LEU A 157 -5.69 -3.18 -7.62
C LEU A 157 -5.03 -2.07 -8.43
N TYR A 158 -4.05 -2.43 -9.25
CA TYR A 158 -3.46 -1.51 -10.21
C TYR A 158 -4.20 -1.65 -11.53
N VAL A 159 -4.90 -0.61 -11.95
CA VAL A 159 -5.60 -0.59 -13.24
C VAL A 159 -4.69 0.08 -14.25
N TYR A 160 -4.22 -0.68 -15.24
CA TYR A 160 -3.45 -0.11 -16.33
C TYR A 160 -4.38 0.27 -17.48
N GLY A 161 -4.24 1.49 -17.99
CA GLY A 161 -4.98 1.97 -19.15
C GLY A 161 -4.11 1.94 -20.39
N ARG A 162 -4.70 1.59 -21.53
CA ARG A 162 -4.07 1.80 -22.83
C ARG A 162 -4.64 3.04 -23.49
N ARG A 163 -3.85 3.65 -24.39
CA ARG A 163 -4.34 4.80 -25.15
C ARG A 163 -5.34 4.32 -26.20
N THR A 164 -6.59 4.66 -25.99
CA THR A 164 -7.65 4.54 -27.00
C THR A 164 -7.96 5.94 -27.52
N SER A 165 -8.22 6.08 -28.81
CA SER A 165 -8.72 7.36 -29.33
C SER A 165 -10.12 7.59 -28.75
N TYR A 166 -10.37 8.75 -28.16
CA TYR A 166 -11.74 9.24 -27.99
C TYR A 166 -12.26 9.52 -29.40
N SER A 167 -13.21 8.73 -29.87
CA SER A 167 -14.11 9.10 -30.97
C SER A 167 -15.33 9.79 -30.40
#